data_AF-A0A2W1AWQ2-F1
#
_entry.id   AF-A0A2W1AWQ2-F1
#
_cell.length_a   1.000
_cell.length_b   1.000
_cell.length_c   1.000
_cell.angle_alpha   90.00
_cell.angle_beta   90.00
_cell.angle_gamma   90.00
#
_symmetry.space_group_name_H-M   'P 1'
#
loop_
_entity.id
_entity.type
_entity.pdbx_description
1 polymer ?
#
loop_
_entity_poly.entity_id
_entity_poly.type
_entity_poly.pdbx_seq_one_letter_code
_entity_poly.pdbx_strand_id
1 'polypeptide(L)' 'MGANMPDLSQDQIRAQLESLGFAVFDEDLPEITHRVNALHEALVNLDDPEIDSIEPLPIFWLAEEK' A
#
# COMPACT_ATOMS: atom_id res chain seq x y z
N MET A 1 15.42 -7.88 12.66
CA MET A 1 13.99 -8.01 13.02
C MET A 1 13.25 -7.65 11.76
N GLY A 2 12.53 -8.58 11.12
CA GLY A 2 11.80 -8.28 9.90
C GLY A 2 10.79 -7.16 10.15
N ALA A 3 10.52 -6.32 9.15
CA ALA A 3 9.60 -5.21 9.31
C ALA A 3 8.18 -5.77 9.52
N ASN A 4 7.70 -5.75 10.77
CA ASN A 4 6.28 -5.97 11.03
C ASN A 4 5.54 -4.68 10.65
N MET A 5 4.96 -4.63 9.43
CA MET A 5 4.09 -3.52 9.06
C MET A 5 2.81 -3.61 9.91
N PRO A 6 2.52 -2.58 10.74
CA PRO A 6 1.31 -2.60 11.55
C PRO A 6 0.06 -2.48 10.66
N ASP A 7 -1.01 -3.16 11.09
CA ASP A 7 -2.34 -3.01 10.49
C ASP A 7 -2.79 -1.56 10.51
N LEU A 8 -3.45 -1.15 9.42
CA LEU A 8 -4.08 0.15 9.31
C LEU A 8 -5.45 0.14 9.97
N SER A 9 -5.78 1.21 10.69
CA SER A 9 -7.11 1.47 11.21
C SER A 9 -8.06 1.99 10.11
N GLN A 10 -9.37 1.91 10.34
CA GLN A 10 -10.36 2.45 9.41
C GLN A 10 -10.19 3.96 9.18
N ASP A 11 -9.76 4.72 10.21
CA ASP A 11 -9.49 6.15 10.08
C ASP A 11 -8.29 6.42 9.17
N GLN A 12 -7.25 5.59 9.26
CA GLN A 12 -6.08 5.69 8.39
C GLN A 12 -6.43 5.33 6.94
N ILE A 13 -7.24 4.28 6.74
CA ILE A 13 -7.74 3.88 5.41
C ILE A 13 -8.63 4.98 4.82
N ARG A 14 -9.55 5.57 5.60
CA ARG A 14 -10.36 6.70 5.16
C ARG A 14 -9.50 7.85 4.69
N ALA A 15 -8.52 8.28 5.49
CA ALA A 15 -7.64 9.38 5.13
C ALA A 15 -6.86 9.11 3.83
N GLN A 16 -6.42 7.87 3.60
CA GLN A 16 -5.76 7.49 2.34
C GLN A 16 -6.72 7.55 1.14
N LEU A 17 -7.93 6.99 1.26
CA LEU A 17 -8.94 7.03 0.20
C LEU A 17 -9.32 8.46 -0.16
N GLU A 18 -9.53 9.32 0.83
CA GLU A 18 -9.80 10.75 0.63
C GLU A 18 -8.64 11.46 -0.08
N SER A 19 -7.39 11.14 0.29
CA SER A 19 -6.20 11.73 -0.35
C SER A 19 -6.07 11.38 -1.83
N LEU A 20 -6.62 10.23 -2.23
CA LEU A 20 -6.67 9.75 -3.62
C LEU A 20 -7.93 10.24 -4.36
N GLY A 21 -8.82 10.97 -3.69
CA GLY A 21 -10.05 11.51 -4.28
C GLY A 21 -11.18 10.48 -4.40
N PHE A 22 -11.12 9.36 -3.69
CA PHE A 22 -12.22 8.40 -3.65
C PHE A 22 -13.34 8.87 -2.72
N ALA A 23 -14.59 8.64 -3.13
CA ALA A 23 -15.73 8.77 -2.23
C ALA A 23 -15.67 7.62 -1.20
N VAL A 24 -15.79 7.96 0.09
CA VAL A 24 -15.74 6.98 1.17
C VAL A 24 -17.15 6.76 1.73
N PHE A 25 -17.59 5.51 1.73
CA PHE A 25 -18.82 5.08 2.37
C PHE A 25 -18.49 4.29 3.63
N ASP A 26 -19.10 4.66 4.75
CA ASP A 26 -18.80 4.07 6.07
C ASP A 26 -19.11 2.55 6.11
N GLU A 27 -20.07 2.09 5.30
CA GLU A 27 -20.44 0.68 5.18
C GLU A 27 -19.35 -0.18 4.53
N ASP A 28 -18.52 0.41 3.66
CA ASP A 28 -17.46 -0.30 2.94
C ASP A 28 -16.14 -0.32 3.71
N LEU A 29 -15.92 0.62 4.63
CA LEU A 29 -14.66 0.78 5.36
C LEU A 29 -14.19 -0.48 6.09
N PRO A 30 -15.05 -1.27 6.77
CA PRO A 30 -14.61 -2.51 7.41
C PRO A 30 -14.00 -3.51 6.42
N GLU A 31 -14.65 -3.74 5.28
CA GLU A 31 -14.19 -4.70 4.27
C GLU A 31 -12.94 -4.20 3.54
N ILE A 32 -12.90 -2.91 3.19
CA ILE A 32 -11.72 -2.30 2.56
C ILE A 32 -10.52 -2.41 3.49
N THR A 33 -10.69 -2.07 4.77
CA THR A 33 -9.61 -2.17 5.77
C THR A 33 -9.11 -3.60 5.91
N HIS A 34 -10.02 -4.58 5.99
CA HIS A 34 -9.65 -5.98 6.04
C HIS A 34 -8.82 -6.41 4.82
N ARG A 35 -9.25 -6.06 3.61
CA ARG A 35 -8.55 -6.40 2.37
C ARG A 35 -7.18 -5.72 2.25
N VAL A 36 -7.08 -4.45 2.63
CA VAL A 36 -5.81 -3.72 2.59
C VAL A 36 -4.82 -4.31 3.58
N ASN A 37 -5.25 -4.64 4.80
CA ASN A 37 -4.38 -5.28 5.79
C ASN A 37 -3.96 -6.69 5.36
N ALA A 38 -4.85 -7.49 4.75
CA ALA A 38 -4.48 -8.78 4.17
C ALA A 38 -3.42 -8.66 3.04
N LEU A 39 -3.50 -7.60 2.23
CA LEU A 39 -2.47 -7.29 1.24
C LEU A 39 -1.15 -6.87 1.91
N HIS A 40 -1.19 -6.04 2.95
CA HIS A 40 0.01 -5.70 3.73
C HIS A 40 0.69 -6.95 4.30
N GLU A 41 -0.06 -7.86 4.92
CA GLU A 41 0.49 -9.13 5.42
C GLU A 41 1.14 -9.97 4.31
N ALA A 42 0.53 -10.02 3.12
CA ALA A 42 1.10 -10.72 1.98
C ALA A 42 2.41 -10.07 1.51
N LEU A 43 2.48 -8.74 1.52
CA LEU A 43 3.66 -7.97 1.11
C LEU A 43 4.81 -8.02 2.12
N VAL A 44 4.54 -8.19 3.42
CA VAL A 44 5.58 -8.37 4.45
C VAL A 44 6.48 -9.58 4.12
N ASN A 45 5.95 -10.61 3.46
CA ASN A 45 6.76 -11.76 3.03
C ASN A 45 7.73 -11.45 1.88
N LEU A 46 7.63 -10.27 1.27
CA LEU A 46 8.53 -9.79 0.23
C LEU A 46 9.63 -8.88 0.77
N ASP A 47 9.66 -8.64 2.10
CA ASP A 47 10.69 -7.83 2.75
C ASP A 47 12.04 -8.57 2.67
N ASP A 48 12.96 -8.01 1.87
CA ASP A 48 14.31 -8.53 1.69
C ASP A 48 15.30 -7.55 2.34
N PRO A 49 16.06 -7.96 3.37
CA PRO A 49 16.97 -7.07 4.09
C PRO A 49 18.11 -6.51 3.23
N GLU A 50 18.39 -7.09 2.06
CA GLU A 50 19.38 -6.57 1.12
C GLU A 50 18.79 -5.52 0.17
N ILE A 51 17.46 -5.37 0.09
CA ILE A 51 16.80 -4.44 -0.84
C ILE A 51 17.16 -2.98 -0.56
N ASP A 52 17.38 -2.62 0.72
CA ASP A 52 17.78 -1.28 1.15
C ASP A 52 19.19 -0.90 0.66
N SER A 53 19.99 -1.89 0.25
CA SER A 53 21.35 -1.67 -0.27
C SER A 53 21.41 -1.52 -1.80
N ILE A 54 20.28 -1.73 -2.49
CA ILE A 54 20.17 -1.70 -3.95
C ILE A 54 19.50 -0.40 -4.37
N GLU A 55 20.14 0.37 -5.26
CA GLU A 55 19.46 1.54 -5.85
C GLU A 55 18.26 1.09 -6.70
N PRO A 56 17.06 1.67 -6.51
CA PRO A 56 15.90 1.36 -7.33
C PRO A 56 16.19 1.69 -8.79
N LEU A 57 15.91 0.73 -9.69
CA LEU A 57 15.98 1.01 -11.13
C LEU A 57 14.87 2.00 -11.49
N PRO A 58 15.20 3.16 -12.08
CA PRO A 58 14.18 4.09 -12.53
C PRO A 58 13.47 3.49 -13.75
N ILE A 59 12.26 2.98 -13.55
CA ILE A 59 11.39 2.58 -14.66
C ILE A 59 10.73 3.86 -15.18
N PHE A 60 11.30 4.44 -16.23
CA PHE A 60 10.61 5.41 -17.06
C PHE A 60 9.64 4.65 -17.97
N TRP A 61 8.34 4.70 -17.66
CA TRP A 61 7.32 4.37 -18.64
C TRP A 61 7.47 5.37 -19.78
N LEU A 62 8.12 4.96 -20.86
CA LEU A 62 8.17 5.73 -22.10
C LEU A 62 6.70 5.99 -22.47
N ALA A 63 6.26 7.24 -22.28
CA ALA A 63 5.08 7.73 -22.96
C ALA A 63 5.31 7.45 -24.44
N GLU A 64 4.41 6.69 -25.06
CA GLU A 64 4.43 6.48 -26.50
C GLU A 64 4.51 7.86 -27.17
N GLU A 65 5.67 8.19 -27.74
CA GLU A 65 5.81 9.36 -28.59
C GLU A 65 4.93 9.12 -29.83
N LYS A 66 4.00 10.04 -30.03
CA LYS A 66 3.00 10.04 -31.12
C LYS A 66 3.61 10.06 -32.51
#